data_AF-A0A0U3IEA0-F1
#
_entry.id   AF-A0A0U3IEA0-F1
#
_cell.length_a   1.000
_cell.length_b   1.000
_cell.length_c   1.000
_cell.angle_alpha   90.00
_cell.angle_beta   90.00
_cell.angle_gamma   90.00
#
_symmetry.space_group_name_H-M   'P 1'
#
loop_
_entity.id
_entity.type
_entity.pdbx_description
1 polymer ?
#
loop_
_entity_poly.entity_id
_entity_poly.type
_entity_poly.pdbx_seq_one_letter_code
_entity_poly.pdbx_strand_id
1 'polypeptide(L)'
;MYGADRQSSFLINSAQYGLVRVEAHRQEKSGSVDQKFPFFFQSMLGTPEKHLVIVFDGEGYKKEAYTWLTNKVESVEDKVFKVFRTLDLFLKWITSAERD
;
A
#
# COMPACT_ATOMS: atom_id res chain seq x y z
N MET A 1 -16.01 5.58 -8.64
CA MET A 1 -15.91 6.83 -7.87
C MET A 1 -17.26 7.06 -7.19
N TYR A 2 -17.24 7.41 -5.90
CA TYR A 2 -18.35 7.63 -4.94
C TYR A 2 -19.12 6.40 -4.43
N GLY A 3 -19.17 6.26 -3.09
CA GLY A 3 -20.28 5.61 -2.38
C GLY A 3 -20.15 4.15 -1.93
N ALA A 4 -19.04 3.45 -2.16
CA ALA A 4 -18.90 2.05 -1.73
C ALA A 4 -17.62 1.83 -0.93
N ASP A 5 -17.72 0.97 0.09
CA ASP A 5 -16.60 0.39 0.83
C ASP A 5 -15.51 0.00 -0.16
N ARG A 6 -14.42 0.76 -0.15
CA ARG A 6 -13.26 0.43 -1.00
C ARG A 6 -12.61 -0.80 -0.40
N GLN A 7 -12.92 -1.93 -1.01
CA GLN A 7 -12.20 -3.16 -0.76
C GLN A 7 -10.80 -2.98 -1.34
N SER A 8 -9.81 -3.11 -0.48
CA SER A 8 -8.43 -3.32 -0.89
C SER A 8 -8.37 -4.43 -1.91
N SER A 9 -7.45 -4.25 -2.86
CA SER A 9 -7.28 -5.17 -3.99
C SER A 9 -7.02 -6.61 -3.54
N PHE A 10 -6.32 -6.82 -2.41
CA PHE A 10 -5.98 -8.16 -1.90
C PHE A 10 -5.93 -8.24 -0.37
N LEU A 11 -6.24 -9.41 0.17
CA LEU A 11 -5.97 -9.80 1.55
C LEU A 11 -5.10 -11.05 1.54
N ILE A 12 -3.90 -10.96 2.12
CA ILE A 12 -2.94 -12.07 2.18
C ILE A 12 -2.92 -12.61 3.60
N ASN A 13 -3.05 -13.93 3.75
CA ASN A 13 -2.81 -14.59 5.02
C ASN A 13 -1.35 -15.06 5.06
N SER A 14 -0.48 -14.26 5.71
CA SER A 14 0.93 -14.54 5.87
C SER A 14 1.20 -15.28 7.19
N ALA A 15 2.02 -16.31 7.16
CA ALA A 15 2.45 -17.02 8.37
C ALA A 15 3.16 -16.10 9.37
N GLN A 16 3.93 -15.11 8.89
CA GLN A 16 4.70 -14.19 9.74
C GLN A 16 3.87 -12.98 10.19
N TYR A 17 3.12 -12.38 9.27
CA TYR A 17 2.45 -11.10 9.49
C TYR A 17 0.95 -11.24 9.79
N GLY A 18 0.40 -12.45 9.74
CA GLY A 18 -1.04 -12.67 9.78
C GLY A 18 -1.74 -12.07 8.55
N LEU A 19 -2.93 -11.49 8.75
CA LEU A 19 -3.68 -10.85 7.68
C LEU A 19 -3.01 -9.52 7.26
N VAL A 20 -2.57 -9.46 5.99
CA VAL A 20 -1.98 -8.29 5.35
C VAL A 20 -2.94 -7.77 4.28
N ARG A 21 -3.44 -6.56 4.49
CA ARG A 21 -4.27 -5.83 3.53
C ARG A 21 -3.37 -5.16 2.50
N VAL A 22 -3.58 -5.40 1.21
CA VAL A 22 -2.70 -4.89 0.14
C VAL A 22 -3.49 -4.14 -0.92
N GLU A 23 -3.12 -2.89 -1.14
CA GLU A 23 -3.62 -2.08 -2.26
C GLU A 23 -2.52 -1.91 -3.30
N ALA A 24 -2.78 -2.31 -4.55
CA ALA A 24 -1.78 -2.33 -5.62
C ALA A 24 -2.14 -1.37 -6.75
N HIS A 25 -1.18 -0.56 -7.18
CA HIS A 25 -1.36 0.41 -8.26
C HIS A 25 -0.14 0.41 -9.19
N ARG A 26 -0.36 0.28 -10.49
CA ARG A 26 0.69 0.49 -11.50
C ARG A 26 0.42 1.77 -12.29
N GLN A 27 1.45 2.58 -12.47
CA GLN A 27 1.39 3.81 -13.25
C GLN A 27 2.72 4.02 -13.98
N GLU A 28 2.71 4.00 -15.31
CA GLU A 28 3.93 4.21 -16.13
C GLU A 28 4.10 5.65 -16.62
N LYS A 29 3.03 6.46 -16.55
CA LYS A 29 3.03 7.86 -16.97
C LYS A 29 2.33 8.73 -15.96
N SER A 30 2.81 9.97 -15.81
CA SER A 30 2.17 10.95 -14.94
C SER A 30 0.70 11.12 -15.28
N GLY A 31 -0.13 11.23 -14.26
CA GLY A 31 -1.58 11.16 -14.39
C GLY A 31 -2.25 10.89 -13.05
N SER A 32 -3.57 10.75 -13.05
CA SER A 32 -4.45 10.85 -11.87
C SER A 32 -4.22 9.92 -10.67
N VAL A 33 -3.25 9.00 -10.70
CA VAL A 33 -3.02 8.09 -9.56
C VAL A 33 -2.39 8.83 -8.39
N ASP A 34 -1.45 9.74 -8.62
CA ASP A 34 -0.83 10.58 -7.58
C ASP A 34 -1.86 11.44 -6.83
N GLN A 35 -2.85 11.99 -7.55
CA GLN A 35 -3.99 12.72 -6.99
C GLN A 35 -4.87 11.85 -6.07
N LYS A 36 -4.76 10.52 -6.16
CA LYS A 36 -5.58 9.58 -5.39
C LYS A 36 -4.88 9.06 -4.12
N PHE A 37 -3.60 9.35 -3.92
CA PHE A 37 -2.84 8.87 -2.76
C PHE A 37 -3.50 9.18 -1.41
N PRO A 38 -4.08 10.38 -1.19
CA PRO A 38 -4.81 10.65 0.05
C PRO A 38 -5.99 9.69 0.27
N PHE A 39 -6.69 9.33 -0.79
CA PHE A 39 -7.83 8.42 -0.70
C PHE A 39 -7.40 6.98 -0.45
N PHE A 40 -6.30 6.52 -1.05
CA PHE A 40 -5.75 5.19 -0.76
C PHE A 40 -5.32 5.07 0.70
N PHE A 41 -4.62 6.09 1.21
CA PHE A 41 -4.23 6.15 2.61
C PHE A 41 -5.43 6.08 3.57
N GLN A 42 -6.44 6.94 3.38
CA GLN A 42 -7.64 6.97 4.22
C GLN A 42 -8.43 5.65 4.15
N SER A 43 -8.56 5.09 2.95
CA SER A 43 -9.24 3.81 2.75
C SER A 43 -8.57 2.68 3.53
N MET A 44 -7.24 2.61 3.50
CA MET A 44 -6.48 1.57 4.18
C MET A 44 -6.56 1.71 5.70
N LEU A 45 -6.55 2.93 6.23
CA LEU A 45 -6.70 3.18 7.67
C LEU A 45 -8.05 2.69 8.23
N GLY A 46 -9.12 2.77 7.44
CA GLY A 46 -10.45 2.29 7.83
C GLY A 46 -10.59 0.76 7.89
N THR A 47 -9.58 0.01 7.43
CA THR A 47 -9.65 -1.47 7.43
C THR A 47 -9.33 -2.06 8.81
N PRO A 48 -9.87 -3.24 9.16
CA PRO A 48 -9.63 -3.85 10.47
C PRO A 48 -8.21 -4.42 10.63
N GLU A 49 -7.49 -4.72 9.55
CA GLU A 49 -6.19 -5.39 9.59
C GLU A 49 -5.10 -4.53 10.19
N LYS A 50 -4.20 -5.18 10.95
CA LYS A 50 -3.05 -4.52 11.57
C LYS A 50 -1.93 -4.21 10.57
N HIS A 51 -1.73 -5.08 9.58
CA HIS A 51 -0.70 -4.91 8.55
C HIS A 51 -1.31 -4.39 7.25
N LEU A 52 -0.87 -3.20 6.86
CA LEU A 52 -1.34 -2.49 5.68
C LEU A 52 -0.18 -2.30 4.71
N VAL A 53 -0.43 -2.54 3.43
CA VAL A 53 0.56 -2.35 2.38
C VAL A 53 -0.07 -1.61 1.21
N ILE A 54 0.62 -0.58 0.72
CA ILE A 54 0.39 -0.05 -0.62
C ILE A 54 1.60 -0.41 -1.49
N VAL A 55 1.35 -1.02 -2.65
CA VAL A 55 2.39 -1.33 -3.64
C VAL A 55 2.16 -0.48 -4.87
N PHE A 56 3.17 0.29 -5.24
CA PHE A 56 3.25 0.98 -6.52
C PHE A 56 4.15 0.22 -7.49
N ASP A 57 3.95 0.47 -8.78
CA ASP A 57 4.84 0.00 -9.84
C ASP A 57 4.80 0.95 -11.06
N GLY A 58 5.84 0.92 -11.90
CA GLY A 58 5.93 1.70 -13.14
C GLY A 58 6.50 3.13 -13.03
N GLU A 59 6.84 3.61 -11.82
CA GLU A 59 7.52 4.90 -11.53
C GLU A 59 6.91 6.18 -12.16
N GLY A 60 5.71 6.12 -12.74
CA GLY A 60 5.06 7.24 -13.40
C GLY A 60 4.41 8.26 -12.47
N TYR A 61 4.42 8.02 -11.16
CA TYR A 61 3.87 8.95 -10.16
C TYR A 61 4.87 10.06 -9.81
N LYS A 62 4.35 11.21 -9.35
CA LYS A 62 5.19 12.32 -8.89
C LYS A 62 5.95 11.91 -7.63
N LYS A 63 7.24 12.27 -7.59
CA LYS A 63 8.11 11.98 -6.45
C LYS A 63 7.58 12.60 -5.16
N GLU A 64 7.05 13.83 -5.25
CA GLU A 64 6.49 14.57 -4.13
C GLU A 64 5.27 13.87 -3.53
N ALA A 65 4.41 13.29 -4.39
CA ALA A 65 3.26 12.53 -3.94
C ALA A 65 3.69 11.24 -3.20
N TYR A 66 4.70 10.54 -3.74
CA TYR A 66 5.26 9.36 -3.07
C TYR A 66 5.86 9.72 -1.71
N THR A 67 6.71 10.76 -1.64
CA THR A 67 7.28 11.25 -0.39
C THR A 67 6.20 11.67 0.61
N TRP A 68 5.14 12.34 0.15
CA TRP A 68 4.01 12.70 1.00
C TRP A 68 3.37 11.45 1.62
N LEU A 69 3.13 10.41 0.81
CA LEU A 69 2.50 9.18 1.29
C LEU A 69 3.40 8.42 2.26
N THR A 70 4.71 8.31 1.97
CA THR A 70 5.65 7.63 2.90
C THR A 70 5.72 8.33 4.24
N ASN A 71 5.79 9.67 4.27
CA ASN A 71 5.78 10.42 5.52
C ASN A 71 4.45 10.27 6.27
N LYS A 72 3.34 10.13 5.55
CA LYS A 72 2.02 10.01 6.15
C LYS A 72 1.79 8.62 6.77
N VAL A 73 2.33 7.56 6.18
CA VAL A 73 2.25 6.21 6.78
C VAL A 73 3.13 6.07 8.01
N GLU A 74 4.25 6.80 8.10
CA GLU A 74 5.11 6.82 9.28
C GLU A 74 4.44 7.45 10.50
N SER A 75 3.45 8.33 10.31
CA SER A 75 2.70 8.94 11.41
C SER A 75 1.58 8.05 11.96
N VAL A 76 1.48 6.79 11.54
CA VAL A 76 0.44 5.85 11.96
C VAL A 76 0.97 5.00 13.11
N GLU A 77 0.35 5.09 14.28
CA GLU A 77 0.83 4.42 15.50
C GLU A 77 0.20 3.03 15.69
N ASP A 78 -1.10 2.87 15.39
CA ASP A 78 -1.87 1.67 15.73
C ASP A 78 -1.78 0.53 14.68
N LYS A 79 -1.15 0.81 13.53
CA LYS A 79 -1.05 -0.14 12.41
C LYS A 79 0.36 -0.16 11.84
N VAL A 80 0.78 -1.32 11.35
CA VAL A 80 2.03 -1.46 10.61
C VAL A 80 1.74 -1.16 9.15
N PHE A 81 2.08 0.04 8.69
CA PHE A 81 1.77 0.50 7.33
C PHE A 81 3.05 0.65 6.50
N LYS A 82 3.19 -0.15 5.44
CA LYS A 82 4.31 -0.11 4.50
C LYS A 82 3.89 0.37 3.12
N VAL A 83 4.81 1.03 2.44
CA VAL A 83 4.67 1.44 1.03
C VAL A 83 5.86 0.92 0.25
N PHE A 84 5.60 0.23 -0.87
CA PHE A 84 6.62 -0.26 -1.77
C PHE A 84 6.52 0.44 -3.13
N ARG A 85 7.66 0.82 -3.70
CA ARG A 85 7.74 1.46 -5.02
C ARG A 85 7.72 0.50 -6.21
N THR A 86 7.95 -0.79 -5.96
CA THR A 86 7.90 -1.84 -6.97
C THR A 86 7.27 -3.10 -6.40
N LEU A 87 6.67 -3.90 -7.28
CA LEU A 87 6.17 -5.23 -6.95
C LEU A 87 7.29 -6.13 -6.39
N ASP A 88 8.48 -6.10 -6.99
CA ASP A 88 9.62 -6.93 -6.56
C ASP A 88 10.04 -6.68 -5.11
N LEU A 89 10.02 -5.42 -4.65
CA LEU A 89 10.37 -5.09 -3.27
C LEU A 89 9.33 -5.62 -2.29
N PHE A 90 8.05 -5.51 -2.66
CA PHE A 90 6.96 -6.10 -1.88
C PHE A 90 7.08 -7.62 -1.82
N LEU A 91 7.28 -8.28 -2.97
CA LEU A 91 7.41 -9.73 -3.04
C LEU A 91 8.60 -10.23 -2.21
N LYS A 92 9.75 -9.56 -2.29
CA LYS A 92 10.90 -9.88 -1.45
C LYS A 92 10.57 -9.78 0.03
N TRP A 93 9.88 -8.72 0.46
CA TRP A 93 9.51 -8.53 1.87
C TRP A 93 8.50 -9.57 2.38
N ILE A 94 7.46 -9.88 1.60
CA ILE A 94 6.41 -10.80 2.06
C ILE A 94 6.87 -12.27 2.02
N THR A 95 7.78 -12.63 1.10
CA THR A 95 8.30 -14.00 0.94
C THR A 95 9.62 -14.26 1.64
N SER A 96 10.37 -13.23 2.06
CA SER A 96 11.65 -13.41 2.75
C SER A 96 11.54 -14.20 4.07
N ALA A 97 10.33 -14.41 4.56
CA ALA A 97 10.07 -15.11 5.81
C ALA A 97 9.37 -16.47 5.66
N GLU A 98 9.06 -16.90 4.43
CA GLU A 98 8.52 -18.25 4.20
C GLU A 98 9.64 -19.28 3.94
N ARG A 99 10.90 -18.91 4.21
CA ARG A 99 12.10 -19.70 3.91
C ARG A 99 12.82 -20.28 5.12
N ASP A 100 12.25 -20.14 6.32
CA ASP A 100 12.78 -20.75 7.55
C ASP A 100 11.84 -21.85 8.07
#